data_AF-A0A7S0M5N1-F1
#
_entry.id   AF-A0A7S0M5N1-F1
#
_cell.length_a   1.000
_cell.length_b   1.000
_cell.length_c   1.000
_cell.angle_alpha   90.00
_cell.angle_beta   90.00
_cell.angle_gamma   90.00
#
_symmetry.space_group_name_H-M   'P 1'
#
loop_
_entity.id
_entity.type
_entity.pdbx_description
1 polymer ?
#
loop_
_entity_poly.entity_id
_entity_poly.type
_entity_poly.pdbx_seq_one_letter_code
_entity_poly.pdbx_strand_id
1 'polypeptide(L)'
;AASCSGHGRCSGRDGTCRCFDGWSGASCADHAGVMNCDSDEDCGRGTCGAERICECDGKHIGPMCESCDAGRFGPGCEGQCDLAASCSGHGRCSGRDGTCRCFDGWSGASCADHAGVMNCDSDEDCGRGTCGAERICECDGKHIGPMCESCDAGRFGPGCEGQCDLAASCSGH
;
A
#
# COMPACT_ATOMS: atom_id res chain seq x y z
N ALA A 1 -38.30 27.89 -23.32
CA ALA A 1 -38.73 26.49 -23.08
C ALA A 1 -37.55 25.75 -22.49
N ALA A 2 -37.67 25.19 -21.29
CA ALA A 2 -36.63 24.32 -20.75
C ALA A 2 -36.68 23.00 -21.54
N SER A 3 -35.70 22.79 -22.41
CA SER A 3 -35.50 21.48 -23.04
C SER A 3 -34.75 20.63 -22.02
N CYS A 4 -35.41 19.61 -21.46
CA CYS A 4 -34.79 18.65 -20.54
C CYS A 4 -33.91 17.64 -21.29
N SER A 5 -33.15 18.14 -22.27
CA SER A 5 -32.23 17.40 -23.14
C SER A 5 -32.84 16.19 -23.86
N GLY A 6 -34.18 16.10 -23.95
CA GLY A 6 -34.89 14.93 -24.48
C GLY A 6 -35.03 13.76 -23.49
N HIS A 7 -34.43 13.86 -22.30
CA HIS A 7 -34.31 12.77 -21.32
C HIS A 7 -35.02 13.06 -19.99
N GLY A 8 -35.95 13.99 -20.01
CA GLY A 8 -36.77 14.31 -18.85
C GLY A 8 -38.04 15.02 -19.22
N ARG A 9 -38.94 15.08 -18.24
CA ARG A 9 -40.21 15.78 -18.35
C ARG A 9 -40.11 17.13 -17.64
N CYS A 10 -40.41 18.20 -18.37
CA CYS A 10 -40.42 19.55 -17.84
C CYS A 10 -41.67 19.81 -16.99
N SER A 11 -41.47 20.34 -15.78
CA SER A 11 -42.53 20.82 -14.90
C SER A 11 -43.06 22.16 -15.43
N GLY A 12 -44.34 22.21 -15.79
CA GLY A 12 -44.97 23.42 -16.31
C GLY A 12 -45.14 24.56 -15.27
N ARG A 13 -44.82 24.31 -13.99
CA ARG A 13 -45.01 25.27 -12.90
C ARG A 13 -43.77 26.10 -12.60
N ASP A 14 -42.60 25.48 -12.65
CA ASP A 14 -41.32 26.07 -12.22
C ASP A 14 -40.18 25.84 -13.23
N GLY A 15 -40.45 25.13 -14.33
CA GLY A 15 -39.47 24.85 -15.38
C GLY A 15 -38.42 23.80 -14.99
N THR A 16 -38.57 23.12 -13.85
CA THR A 16 -37.65 22.07 -13.42
C THR A 16 -37.81 20.80 -14.24
N CYS A 17 -36.72 20.07 -14.47
CA CYS A 17 -36.73 18.82 -15.20
C CYS A 17 -36.77 17.62 -14.26
N ARG A 18 -37.74 16.72 -14.49
CA ARG A 18 -37.76 15.40 -13.87
C ARG A 18 -37.18 14.40 -14.86
N CYS A 19 -35.98 13.90 -14.59
CA CYS A 19 -35.28 13.01 -15.50
C CYS A 19 -35.88 11.61 -15.56
N PHE A 20 -35.76 10.96 -16.71
CA PHE A 20 -36.05 9.55 -16.89
C PHE A 20 -34.95 8.70 -16.23
N ASP A 21 -35.25 7.42 -15.97
CA ASP A 21 -34.27 6.50 -15.38
C ASP A 21 -32.99 6.47 -16.22
N GLY A 22 -31.85 6.54 -15.55
CA GLY A 22 -30.54 6.66 -16.21
C GLY A 22 -30.13 8.08 -16.56
N TRP A 23 -30.90 9.12 -16.19
CA TRP A 23 -30.56 10.54 -16.38
C TRP A 23 -30.71 11.36 -15.10
N SER A 24 -29.86 12.37 -14.94
CA SER A 24 -29.75 13.29 -13.81
C SER A 24 -29.31 14.68 -14.26
N GLY A 25 -29.22 15.60 -13.29
CA GLY A 25 -28.86 16.99 -13.54
C GLY A 25 -30.07 17.88 -13.77
N ALA A 26 -29.87 19.20 -13.64
CA ALA A 26 -30.94 20.19 -13.70
C ALA A 26 -31.66 20.23 -15.07
N SER A 27 -30.97 19.79 -16.13
CA SER A 27 -31.48 19.71 -17.50
C SER A 27 -31.60 18.27 -18.02
N CYS A 28 -31.40 17.25 -17.17
CA CYS A 28 -31.32 15.84 -17.60
C CYS A 28 -30.29 15.60 -18.70
N ALA A 29 -29.19 16.36 -18.67
CA ALA A 29 -28.07 16.18 -19.57
C ALA A 29 -27.06 15.14 -19.05
N ASP A 30 -27.10 14.83 -17.75
CA ASP A 30 -26.16 13.92 -17.11
C ASP A 30 -26.78 12.53 -16.99
N HIS A 31 -25.99 11.47 -16.92
CA HIS A 31 -26.51 10.12 -16.70
C HIS A 31 -26.60 9.76 -15.21
N ALA A 32 -27.73 9.20 -14.79
CA ALA A 32 -27.93 8.68 -13.43
C ALA A 32 -27.55 7.19 -13.37
N GLY A 33 -26.26 6.88 -13.22
CA GLY A 33 -25.75 5.51 -13.11
C GLY A 33 -24.22 5.46 -13.12
N VAL A 34 -23.66 4.25 -13.08
CA VAL A 34 -22.22 4.03 -13.31
C VAL A 34 -22.02 3.83 -14.80
N MET A 35 -21.81 4.92 -15.52
CA MET A 35 -21.39 4.95 -16.93
C MET A 35 -20.22 5.92 -16.99
N ASN A 36 -19.06 5.46 -17.47
CA ASN A 36 -17.81 6.22 -17.32
C ASN A 36 -17.42 7.02 -18.58
N CYS A 37 -18.13 6.84 -19.69
CA CYS A 37 -17.84 7.52 -20.95
C CYS A 37 -19.09 7.78 -21.80
N ASP A 38 -19.07 8.88 -22.55
CA ASP A 38 -19.97 9.24 -23.65
C ASP A 38 -19.26 9.12 -25.02
N SER A 39 -17.94 9.33 -25.04
CA SER A 39 -17.10 9.13 -26.21
C SER A 39 -15.73 8.55 -25.85
N ASP A 40 -14.94 8.19 -26.85
CA ASP A 40 -13.59 7.62 -26.66
C ASP A 40 -12.65 8.59 -25.93
N GLU A 41 -12.87 9.90 -26.09
CA GLU A 41 -12.08 10.94 -25.41
C GLU A 41 -12.20 10.88 -23.88
N ASP A 42 -13.34 10.46 -23.34
CA ASP A 42 -13.55 10.33 -21.89
C ASP A 42 -12.70 9.20 -21.30
N CYS A 43 -12.44 8.17 -22.10
CA CYS A 43 -11.65 7.03 -21.68
C CYS A 43 -10.14 7.30 -21.68
N GLY A 44 -9.68 8.40 -22.30
CA GLY A 44 -8.28 8.84 -22.37
C GLY A 44 -7.33 7.91 -23.15
N ARG A 45 -7.29 6.62 -22.79
CA ARG A 45 -6.43 5.54 -23.31
C ARG A 45 -7.21 4.24 -23.54
N GLY A 46 -8.43 4.38 -24.04
CA GLY A 46 -9.33 3.29 -24.36
C GLY A 46 -10.41 3.75 -25.31
N THR A 47 -11.33 2.85 -25.64
CA THR A 47 -12.52 3.15 -26.42
C THR A 47 -13.76 3.01 -25.55
N CYS A 48 -14.75 3.86 -25.76
CA CYS A 48 -16.02 3.77 -25.07
C CYS A 48 -16.85 2.64 -25.69
N GLY A 49 -17.02 1.54 -24.95
CA GLY A 49 -17.78 0.38 -25.40
C GLY A 49 -19.27 0.67 -25.53
N ALA A 50 -20.01 -0.25 -26.16
CA ALA A 50 -21.46 -0.10 -26.35
C ALA A 50 -22.25 -0.04 -25.02
N GLU A 51 -21.71 -0.62 -23.96
CA GLU A 51 -22.24 -0.56 -22.60
C GLU A 51 -21.80 0.69 -21.84
N ARG A 52 -21.08 1.62 -22.50
CA ARG A 52 -20.50 2.86 -21.95
C ARG A 52 -19.56 2.62 -20.78
N ILE A 53 -18.81 1.55 -20.92
CA ILE A 53 -17.67 1.17 -20.10
C ILE A 53 -16.44 1.33 -20.97
N CYS A 54 -15.39 1.95 -20.43
CA CYS A 54 -14.13 2.10 -21.13
C CYS A 54 -13.45 0.75 -21.30
N GLU A 55 -13.15 0.40 -22.55
CA GLU A 55 -12.29 -0.70 -22.94
C GLU A 55 -10.86 -0.16 -23.04
N CYS A 56 -10.09 -0.33 -21.96
CA CYS A 56 -8.74 0.22 -21.86
C CYS A 56 -7.74 -0.49 -22.76
N ASP A 57 -6.69 0.23 -23.17
CA ASP A 57 -5.51 -0.42 -23.70
C ASP A 57 -4.96 -1.41 -22.65
N GLY A 58 -4.33 -2.51 -23.08
CA GLY A 58 -3.90 -3.59 -22.19
C GLY A 58 -2.84 -3.21 -21.14
N LYS A 59 -2.52 -1.93 -20.96
CA LYS A 59 -1.61 -1.41 -19.93
C LYS A 59 -2.32 -0.52 -18.91
N HIS A 60 -3.57 -0.12 -19.16
CA HIS A 60 -4.36 0.76 -18.30
C HIS A 60 -5.61 0.04 -17.80
N ILE A 61 -6.07 0.45 -16.62
CA ILE A 61 -7.25 -0.07 -15.94
C ILE A 61 -7.99 1.08 -15.26
N GLY A 62 -9.19 0.77 -14.80
CA GLY A 62 -10.04 1.70 -14.07
C GLY A 62 -11.24 2.16 -14.91
N PRO A 63 -12.22 2.80 -14.26
CA PRO A 63 -13.41 3.36 -14.90
C PRO A 63 -13.14 4.15 -16.17
N MET A 64 -12.05 4.93 -16.21
CA MET A 64 -11.67 5.85 -17.29
C MET A 64 -10.23 5.59 -17.76
N CYS A 65 -9.72 4.37 -17.59
CA CYS A 65 -8.36 3.97 -17.96
C CYS A 65 -7.25 4.88 -17.38
N GLU A 66 -7.50 5.40 -16.18
CA GLU A 66 -6.66 6.39 -15.51
C GLU A 66 -5.51 5.78 -14.70
N SER A 67 -5.56 4.47 -14.46
CA SER A 67 -4.59 3.74 -13.64
C SER A 67 -3.80 2.74 -14.47
N CYS A 68 -2.59 2.40 -14.03
CA CYS A 68 -1.81 1.35 -14.67
C CYS A 68 -2.27 -0.04 -14.24
N ASP A 69 -2.22 -0.99 -15.19
CA ASP A 69 -2.40 -2.41 -14.89
C ASP A 69 -1.32 -2.92 -13.92
N ALA A 70 -1.59 -4.07 -13.29
CA ALA A 70 -0.74 -4.66 -12.28
C ALA A 70 0.72 -4.79 -12.77
N GLY A 71 1.64 -4.32 -11.94
CA GLY A 71 3.08 -4.36 -12.24
C GLY A 71 3.55 -3.34 -13.26
N ARG A 72 2.76 -2.29 -13.55
CA ARG A 72 3.16 -1.16 -14.38
C ARG A 72 3.09 0.17 -13.62
N PHE A 73 3.92 1.12 -14.02
CA PHE A 73 3.89 2.47 -13.46
C PHE A 73 4.35 3.55 -14.44
N GLY A 74 4.13 4.81 -14.05
CA GLY A 74 4.55 5.99 -14.78
C GLY A 74 3.43 6.56 -15.66
N PRO A 75 3.65 7.73 -16.27
CA PRO A 75 2.60 8.49 -16.98
C PRO A 75 2.02 7.77 -18.20
N GLY A 76 2.65 6.70 -18.70
CA GLY A 76 2.10 5.84 -19.76
C GLY A 76 2.17 4.35 -19.44
N CYS A 77 2.35 3.99 -18.16
CA CYS A 77 2.43 2.60 -17.71
C CYS A 77 3.52 1.78 -18.43
N GLU A 78 4.62 2.45 -18.80
CA GLU A 78 5.76 1.85 -19.50
C GLU A 78 6.78 1.25 -18.53
N GLY A 79 6.88 1.80 -17.32
CA GLY A 79 7.70 1.25 -16.26
C GLY A 79 7.13 -0.10 -15.78
N GLN A 80 8.01 -1.06 -15.50
CA GLN A 80 7.64 -2.35 -14.93
C GLN A 80 8.02 -2.40 -13.45
N CYS A 81 7.10 -2.85 -12.62
CA CYS A 81 7.34 -3.12 -11.21
C CYS A 81 6.94 -4.56 -10.91
N ASP A 82 7.91 -5.45 -10.99
CA ASP A 82 7.74 -6.82 -10.53
C ASP A 82 7.72 -6.79 -9.00
N LEU A 83 6.61 -7.17 -8.37
CA LEU A 83 6.47 -7.09 -6.92
C LEU A 83 7.54 -7.90 -6.18
N ALA A 84 7.96 -9.04 -6.74
CA ALA A 84 8.97 -9.91 -6.15
C ALA A 84 10.38 -9.30 -6.30
N ALA A 85 10.69 -8.72 -7.46
CA ALA A 85 12.02 -8.17 -7.71
C ALA A 85 12.18 -6.71 -7.24
N SER A 86 11.17 -5.86 -7.41
CA SER A 86 11.21 -4.42 -7.13
C SER A 86 10.89 -4.09 -5.67
N CYS A 87 9.94 -4.81 -5.06
CA CYS A 87 9.54 -4.62 -3.66
C CYS A 87 9.87 -5.84 -2.78
N SER A 88 10.80 -6.67 -3.21
CA SER A 88 11.26 -7.88 -2.50
C SER A 88 10.14 -8.86 -2.11
N GLY A 89 8.97 -8.77 -2.75
CA GLY A 89 7.76 -9.53 -2.35
C GLY A 89 7.08 -9.03 -1.07
N HIS A 90 7.59 -7.95 -0.48
CA HIS A 90 7.21 -7.43 0.83
C HIS A 90 6.57 -6.04 0.78
N GLY A 91 6.07 -5.65 -0.38
CA GLY A 91 5.36 -4.40 -0.57
C GLY A 91 4.50 -4.39 -1.82
N ARG A 92 3.82 -3.27 -2.04
CA ARG A 92 3.06 -2.99 -3.27
C ARG A 92 3.67 -1.82 -4.00
N CYS A 93 3.77 -1.92 -5.33
CA CYS A 93 4.22 -0.81 -6.15
C CYS A 93 3.13 0.25 -6.31
N SER A 94 3.53 1.51 -6.21
CA SER A 94 2.73 2.66 -6.65
C SER A 94 2.65 2.65 -8.17
N GLY A 95 1.43 2.61 -8.73
CA GLY A 95 1.21 2.72 -10.18
C GLY A 95 1.60 4.09 -10.75
N ARG A 96 1.88 5.09 -9.90
CA ARG A 96 2.24 6.45 -10.34
C ARG A 96 3.72 6.57 -10.69
N ASP A 97 4.59 6.05 -9.83
CA ASP A 97 6.04 6.29 -9.86
C ASP A 97 6.88 5.05 -9.57
N GLY A 98 6.25 3.89 -9.32
CA GLY A 98 6.94 2.63 -9.06
C GLY A 98 7.49 2.49 -7.64
N THR A 99 7.25 3.47 -6.76
CA THR A 99 7.73 3.40 -5.37
C THR A 99 7.06 2.27 -4.60
N CYS A 100 7.81 1.58 -3.74
CA CYS A 100 7.29 0.48 -2.94
C CYS A 100 6.66 0.99 -1.64
N ARG A 101 5.40 0.61 -1.42
CA ARG A 101 4.74 0.75 -0.13
C ARG A 101 4.81 -0.59 0.59
N CYS A 102 5.67 -0.67 1.59
CA CYS A 102 5.97 -1.91 2.30
C CYS A 102 4.81 -2.39 3.17
N PHE A 103 4.72 -3.71 3.33
CA PHE A 103 3.82 -4.32 4.30
C PHE A 103 4.32 -4.07 5.72
N ASP A 104 3.44 -4.27 6.69
CA ASP A 104 3.80 -4.11 8.11
C ASP A 104 5.00 -5.00 8.45
N GLY A 105 5.95 -4.41 9.17
CA GLY A 105 7.19 -5.09 9.48
C GLY A 105 8.25 -5.02 8.38
N TRP A 106 8.05 -4.27 7.29
CA TRP A 106 9.04 -4.07 6.23
C TRP A 106 9.27 -2.59 5.93
N SER A 107 10.48 -2.25 5.45
CA SER A 107 10.94 -0.89 5.18
C SER A 107 12.08 -0.88 4.16
N GLY A 108 12.57 0.32 3.84
CA GLY A 108 13.55 0.54 2.78
C GLY A 108 12.88 0.77 1.42
N ALA A 109 13.64 1.27 0.46
CA ALA A 109 13.12 1.65 -0.86
C ALA A 109 12.54 0.46 -1.65
N SER A 110 13.04 -0.75 -1.39
CA SER A 110 12.61 -2.01 -2.00
C SER A 110 11.91 -2.95 -1.02
N CYS A 111 11.53 -2.48 0.18
CA CYS A 111 10.95 -3.32 1.22
C CYS A 111 11.78 -4.55 1.60
N ALA A 112 13.11 -4.48 1.44
CA ALA A 112 14.01 -5.56 1.79
C ALA A 112 14.33 -5.61 3.29
N ASP A 113 14.07 -4.53 4.03
CA ASP A 113 14.48 -4.40 5.42
C ASP A 113 13.30 -4.72 6.33
N HIS A 114 13.45 -5.63 7.29
CA HIS A 114 12.38 -5.96 8.23
C HIS A 114 12.29 -4.87 9.32
N ALA A 115 11.29 -3.99 9.24
CA ALA A 115 11.00 -2.97 10.26
C ALA A 115 10.51 -3.63 11.57
N GLY A 116 11.44 -3.90 12.48
CA GLY A 116 11.14 -4.50 13.80
C GLY A 116 12.06 -5.65 14.19
N VAL A 117 12.84 -6.16 13.23
CA VAL A 117 14.03 -6.97 13.50
C VAL A 117 15.19 -6.06 13.16
N MET A 118 15.87 -5.53 14.18
CA MET A 118 17.16 -4.87 13.96
C MET A 118 18.09 -5.95 13.44
N ASN A 119 18.26 -5.98 12.12
CA ASN A 119 19.06 -6.98 11.47
C ASN A 119 20.54 -6.64 11.68
N CYS A 120 21.32 -7.59 12.21
CA CYS A 120 22.77 -7.46 12.25
C CYS A 120 23.36 -7.67 10.84
N ASP A 121 24.43 -6.93 10.52
CA ASP A 121 25.28 -7.18 9.36
C ASP A 121 26.53 -7.97 9.74
N SER A 122 26.93 -7.86 11.01
CA SER A 122 28.12 -8.48 11.58
C SER A 122 27.92 -8.85 13.05
N ASP A 123 28.79 -9.69 13.59
CA ASP A 123 28.75 -10.07 15.00
C ASP A 123 28.92 -8.85 15.92
N GLU A 124 29.64 -7.82 15.47
CA GLU A 124 29.84 -6.57 16.22
C GLU A 124 28.54 -5.81 16.50
N ASP A 125 27.54 -5.92 15.61
CA ASP A 125 26.24 -5.26 15.79
C ASP A 125 25.44 -5.87 16.94
N CYS A 126 25.69 -7.15 17.24
CA CYS A 126 25.00 -7.89 18.27
C CYS A 126 25.55 -7.66 19.68
N GLY A 127 26.68 -6.96 19.84
CA GLY A 127 27.31 -6.60 21.11
C GLY A 127 27.78 -7.76 22.01
N ARG A 128 26.86 -8.68 22.35
CA ARG A 128 26.98 -9.85 23.23
C ARG A 128 26.37 -11.11 22.59
N GLY A 129 26.53 -11.26 21.27
CA GLY A 129 25.99 -12.38 20.49
C GLY A 129 26.65 -12.50 19.12
N THR A 130 26.19 -13.44 18.31
CA THR A 130 26.62 -13.61 16.91
C THR A 130 25.47 -13.33 15.96
N CYS A 131 25.79 -12.80 14.79
CA CYS A 131 24.81 -12.55 13.76
C CYS A 131 24.46 -13.86 13.03
N GLY A 132 23.24 -14.34 13.23
CA GLY A 132 22.73 -15.55 12.60
C GLY A 132 22.50 -15.38 11.10
N ALA A 133 22.31 -16.50 10.39
CA ALA A 133 22.08 -16.50 8.94
C ALA A 133 20.81 -15.74 8.51
N GLU A 134 19.83 -15.64 9.41
CA GLU A 134 18.60 -14.85 9.20
C GLU A 134 18.77 -13.37 9.57
N ARG A 135 20.01 -12.94 9.85
CA ARG A 135 20.37 -11.58 10.31
C ARG A 135 19.78 -11.22 11.67
N ILE A 136 19.54 -12.23 12.51
CA ILE A 136 19.05 -12.08 13.87
C ILE A 136 20.19 -12.37 14.83
N CYS A 137 20.34 -11.53 15.86
CA CYS A 137 21.35 -11.76 16.89
C CYS A 137 21.02 -12.99 17.75
N GLU A 138 21.94 -13.95 17.76
CA GLU A 138 21.94 -15.10 18.67
C GLU A 138 22.75 -14.73 19.93
N CYS A 139 22.05 -14.36 21.01
CA CYS A 139 22.68 -13.87 22.24
C CYS A 139 23.35 -14.97 23.07
N ASP A 140 24.33 -14.61 23.89
CA ASP A 140 25.13 -15.50 24.76
C ASP A 140 24.37 -16.20 25.91
N GLY A 141 23.04 -16.14 25.91
CA GLY A 141 22.15 -16.73 26.92
C GLY A 141 22.05 -15.95 28.23
N LYS A 142 22.79 -14.85 28.42
CA LYS A 142 22.62 -13.91 29.53
C LYS A 142 21.94 -12.62 29.10
N HIS A 143 22.03 -12.32 27.81
CA HIS A 143 21.45 -11.15 27.18
C HIS A 143 20.27 -11.53 26.30
N ILE A 144 19.32 -10.61 26.19
CA ILE A 144 18.14 -10.68 25.34
C ILE A 144 17.93 -9.34 24.66
N GLY A 145 16.96 -9.29 23.75
CA GLY A 145 16.70 -8.13 22.92
C GLY A 145 17.30 -8.29 21.52
N PRO A 146 16.86 -7.47 20.57
CA PRO A 146 17.25 -7.59 19.18
C PRO A 146 18.76 -7.36 18.92
N MET A 147 19.47 -6.69 19.83
CA MET A 147 20.92 -6.46 19.76
C MET A 147 21.64 -6.96 21.03
N CYS A 148 21.05 -7.92 21.76
CA CYS A 148 21.57 -8.45 23.02
C CYS A 148 21.92 -7.35 24.05
N GLU A 149 21.12 -6.28 24.08
CA GLU A 149 21.37 -5.07 24.86
C GLU A 149 20.77 -5.13 26.28
N SER A 150 19.88 -6.09 26.53
CA SER A 150 19.16 -6.24 27.79
C SER A 150 19.54 -7.54 28.51
N CYS A 151 19.40 -7.59 29.83
CA CYS A 151 19.62 -8.83 30.58
C CYS A 151 18.42 -9.77 30.50
N ASP A 152 18.69 -11.07 30.41
CA ASP A 152 17.67 -12.11 30.55
C ASP A 152 16.98 -12.05 31.92
N ALA A 153 15.78 -12.61 32.01
CA ALA A 153 14.96 -12.57 33.20
C ALA A 153 15.72 -13.10 34.43
N GLY A 154 15.76 -12.28 35.49
CA GLY A 154 16.47 -12.62 36.73
C GLY A 154 17.97 -12.32 36.72
N ARG A 155 18.50 -11.64 35.70
CA ARG A 155 19.88 -11.14 35.67
C ARG A 155 19.94 -9.61 35.77
N PHE A 156 21.03 -9.09 36.33
CA PHE A 156 21.25 -7.64 36.44
C PHE A 156 22.74 -7.26 36.47
N GLY A 157 23.02 -5.96 36.36
CA GLY A 157 24.36 -5.39 36.34
C GLY A 157 24.91 -5.19 34.91
N PRO A 158 26.06 -4.50 34.76
CA PRO A 158 26.60 -4.07 33.47
C PRO A 158 27.03 -5.21 32.52
N GLY A 159 27.10 -6.45 33.01
CA GLY A 159 27.34 -7.66 32.22
C GLY A 159 26.33 -8.79 32.47
N CYS A 160 25.19 -8.50 33.09
CA CYS A 160 24.17 -9.51 33.46
C CYS A 160 24.73 -10.67 34.32
N GLU A 161 25.75 -10.36 35.12
CA GLU A 161 26.47 -11.29 35.98
C GLU A 161 25.76 -11.51 37.33
N GLY A 162 25.02 -10.49 37.81
CA GLY A 162 24.21 -10.60 39.02
C GLY A 162 22.97 -11.44 38.76
N GLN A 163 22.56 -12.25 39.75
CA GLN A 163 21.36 -13.08 39.71
C GLN A 163 20.37 -12.65 40.79
N CYS A 164 19.09 -12.57 40.42
CA CYS A 164 17.98 -12.37 41.32
C CYS A 164 17.35 -13.73 41.64
N ASP A 165 17.63 -14.27 42.82
CA ASP A 165 16.82 -15.37 43.34
C ASP A 165 15.50 -14.83 43.87
N LEU A 166 14.37 -15.34 43.35
CA LEU A 166 13.02 -14.99 43.82
C LEU A 166 12.79 -15.26 45.33
N ALA A 167 13.75 -15.91 46.00
CA ALA A 167 13.73 -16.19 47.43
C ALA A 167 14.69 -15.33 48.28
N ALA A 168 15.64 -14.60 47.68
CA ALA A 168 16.61 -13.78 48.42
C ALA A 168 17.17 -12.64 47.55
N SER A 169 17.17 -11.44 48.12
CA SER A 169 17.71 -10.17 47.60
C SER A 169 18.82 -10.24 46.55
N CYS A 170 18.79 -9.28 45.60
CA CYS A 170 19.83 -9.03 44.60
C CYS A 170 21.22 -9.04 45.25
N SER A 171 22.01 -10.08 44.98
CA SER A 171 23.35 -10.23 45.54
C SER A 171 24.37 -9.94 44.45
N GLY A 172 24.96 -8.74 44.49
CA GLY A 172 26.04 -8.32 43.60
C GLY A 172 27.16 -7.67 44.43
N HIS A 173 28.39 -8.11 44.19
CA HIS A 173 29.60 -7.62 44.86
C HIS A 173 29.95 -6.17 44.48
#